data_AF-A0AAD5QBU7-F1
#
_entry.id   AF-A0AAD5QBU7-F1
#
_cell.length_a   1.000
_cell.length_b   1.000
_cell.length_c   1.000
_cell.angle_alpha   90.00
_cell.angle_beta   90.00
_cell.angle_gamma   90.00
#
_symmetry.space_group_name_H-M   'P 1'
#
loop_
_entity.id
_entity.type
_entity.pdbx_description
1 polymer ?
#
loop_
_entity_poly.entity_id
_entity_poly.type
_entity_poly.pdbx_seq_one_letter_code
_entity_poly.pdbx_strand_id
1 'polypeptide(L)'
;MAQPASNADAIGWRVRVFWEGDDEWFAGRITEFCPSRGFYVRYDDGEEQWEAADASTIEYLCAPSQRETLLIPSVQNQWSAEPPPSTGGQPSPTPYDDEFEDELDDLEPVSKKSPTPGRYNEDDDEEEGGEEGEEADKEHARDPPKLPRGVSDRPVDTSVRAPASRSSRAVNVNRAIFFRDDETLSEMKMALQREKAALKDQLNTLKRQVEEKELQSSALRRELRDLKAHFTLASMTSTGALSLPLTAKSMTLPRRDFESCKFS
;
A
#
# COMPACT_ATOMS: atom_id res chain seq x y z
N MET A 1 25.11 27.97 5.64
CA MET A 1 24.22 26.81 5.81
C MET A 1 24.48 26.26 7.19
N ALA A 2 23.44 25.92 7.95
CA ALA A 2 23.62 25.27 9.25
C ALA A 2 24.11 23.83 8.99
N GLN A 3 25.13 23.39 9.71
CA GLN A 3 25.58 22.01 9.68
C GLN A 3 25.42 21.43 11.09
N PRO A 4 25.01 20.16 11.22
CA PRO A 4 24.94 19.49 12.51
C PRO A 4 26.36 19.36 13.10
N ALA A 5 26.49 19.45 14.42
CA ALA A 5 27.78 19.34 15.11
C ALA A 5 28.33 17.90 15.06
N SER A 6 27.44 16.92 14.97
CA SER A 6 27.75 15.50 14.85
C SER A 6 26.72 14.80 13.96
N ASN A 7 27.06 13.63 13.41
CA ASN A 7 26.13 12.85 12.58
C ASN A 7 24.89 12.39 13.38
N ALA A 8 25.03 12.17 14.69
CA ALA A 8 23.89 11.82 15.55
C ALA A 8 22.93 13.02 15.74
N ASP A 9 23.45 14.24 15.80
CA ASP A 9 22.65 15.47 15.90
C ASP A 9 21.92 15.81 14.59
N ALA A 10 22.25 15.11 13.49
CA ALA A 10 21.59 15.27 12.20
C ALA A 10 20.20 14.61 12.15
N ILE A 11 19.84 13.78 13.13
CA ILE A 11 18.51 13.16 13.20
C ILE A 11 17.43 14.24 13.31
N GLY A 12 16.43 14.18 12.44
CA GLY A 12 15.34 15.15 12.31
C GLY A 12 15.62 16.32 11.38
N TRP A 13 16.85 16.48 10.86
CA TRP A 13 17.17 17.54 9.91
C TRP A 13 16.48 17.31 8.56
N ARG A 14 16.09 18.41 7.91
CA ARG A 14 15.68 18.38 6.50
C ARG A 14 16.92 18.33 5.63
N VAL A 15 16.97 17.35 4.76
CA VAL A 15 18.07 17.14 3.82
C VAL A 15 17.55 17.05 2.40
N ARG A 16 18.43 17.29 1.44
CA ARG A 16 18.25 16.84 0.06
C ARG A 16 19.36 15.88 -0.30
N VAL A 17 19.01 14.81 -1.01
CA VAL A 17 19.94 13.77 -1.45
C VAL A 17 20.02 13.82 -2.97
N PHE A 18 21.24 13.85 -3.51
CA PHE A 18 21.47 13.85 -4.95
C PHE A 18 21.48 12.43 -5.49
N TRP A 19 20.67 12.17 -6.50
CA TRP A 19 20.58 10.87 -7.16
C TRP A 19 21.22 10.94 -8.54
N GLU A 20 22.39 10.29 -8.69
CA GLU A 20 23.16 10.30 -9.95
C GLU A 20 22.41 9.68 -11.14
N GLY A 21 21.46 8.77 -10.88
CA GLY A 21 20.64 8.16 -11.93
C GLY A 21 19.75 9.16 -12.66
N ASP A 22 19.22 10.14 -11.92
CA ASP A 22 18.24 11.11 -12.40
C ASP A 22 18.81 12.53 -12.50
N ASP A 23 20.04 12.76 -12.02
CA ASP A 23 20.70 14.08 -11.93
C ASP A 23 19.85 15.12 -11.18
N GLU A 24 19.09 14.65 -10.18
CA GLU A 24 18.11 15.44 -9.44
C GLU A 24 18.31 15.32 -7.91
N TRP A 25 17.83 16.34 -7.19
CA TRP A 25 17.89 16.42 -5.73
C TRP A 25 16.52 16.12 -5.12
N PHE A 26 16.47 15.09 -4.28
CA PHE A 26 15.24 14.67 -3.60
C PHE A 26 15.23 15.11 -2.15
N ALA A 27 14.15 15.77 -1.72
CA ALA A 27 14.01 16.25 -0.35
C ALA A 27 13.51 15.14 0.60
N GLY A 28 14.08 15.10 1.81
CA GLY A 28 13.71 14.13 2.83
C GLY A 28 14.06 14.59 4.25
N ARG A 29 13.86 13.69 5.21
CA ARG A 29 14.29 13.85 6.60
C ARG A 29 15.09 12.66 7.07
N ILE A 30 16.14 12.94 7.82
CA ILE A 30 16.90 11.90 8.52
C ILE A 30 16.07 11.42 9.71
N THR A 31 15.72 10.14 9.74
CA THR A 31 14.98 9.51 10.83
C THR A 31 15.90 8.72 11.76
N GLU A 32 16.96 8.11 11.23
CA GLU A 32 17.95 7.35 12.00
C GLU A 32 19.38 7.56 11.48
N PHE A 33 20.38 7.27 12.32
CA PHE A 33 21.79 7.26 11.95
C PHE A 33 22.49 6.01 12.45
N CYS A 34 23.22 5.33 11.56
CA CYS A 34 24.03 4.15 11.88
C CYS A 34 25.46 4.34 11.38
N PRO A 35 26.51 4.25 12.24
CA PRO A 35 27.89 4.47 11.83
C PRO A 35 28.40 3.54 10.71
N SER A 36 27.81 2.35 10.54
CA SER A 36 28.22 1.38 9.52
C SER A 36 27.46 1.52 8.20
N ARG A 37 26.26 2.09 8.21
CA ARG A 37 25.39 2.20 7.03
C ARG A 37 25.18 3.63 6.52
N GLY A 38 25.30 4.62 7.41
CA GLY A 38 25.05 6.04 7.12
C GLY A 38 23.73 6.53 7.72
N PHE A 39 23.00 7.34 6.98
CA PHE A 39 21.75 7.98 7.41
C PHE A 39 20.54 7.23 6.85
N TYR A 40 19.51 7.03 7.67
CA TYR A 40 18.21 6.56 7.20
C TYR A 40 17.36 7.78 6.85
N VAL A 41 17.03 7.95 5.56
CA VAL A 41 16.31 9.10 5.04
C VAL A 41 14.92 8.67 4.62
N ARG A 42 13.91 9.39 5.12
CA ARG A 42 12.52 9.31 4.66
C ARG A 42 12.23 10.47 3.72
N TYR A 43 11.96 10.16 2.47
CA TYR A 43 11.68 11.12 1.41
C TYR A 43 10.23 11.63 1.48
N ASP A 44 9.96 12.76 0.83
CA ASP A 44 8.62 13.39 0.83
C ASP A 44 7.59 12.64 -0.01
N ASP A 45 8.03 11.78 -0.93
CA ASP A 45 7.20 10.85 -1.70
C ASP A 45 6.72 9.62 -0.90
N GLY A 46 7.27 9.43 0.31
CA GLY A 46 6.95 8.33 1.21
C GLY A 46 7.93 7.16 1.14
N GLU A 47 8.96 7.21 0.29
CA GLU A 47 10.02 6.20 0.27
C GLU A 47 11.03 6.38 1.40
N GLU A 48 11.70 5.30 1.78
CA GLU A 48 12.68 5.28 2.87
C GLU A 48 13.91 4.45 2.46
N GLN A 49 15.11 5.04 2.57
CA GLN A 49 16.35 4.38 2.17
C GLN A 49 17.54 4.75 3.07
N TRP A 50 18.51 3.83 3.16
CA TRP A 50 19.80 4.08 3.78
C TRP A 50 20.74 4.75 2.78
N GLU A 51 21.21 5.95 3.14
CA GLU A 51 22.17 6.74 2.37
C GLU A 51 23.53 6.75 3.06
N ALA A 52 24.60 6.65 2.27
CA ALA A 52 25.97 6.75 2.79
C ALA A 52 26.20 8.12 3.45
N ALA A 53 27.09 8.17 4.45
CA ALA A 53 27.41 9.42 5.16
C ALA A 53 28.31 10.38 4.35
N ASP A 54 28.36 10.22 3.03
CA ASP A 54 29.22 10.98 2.14
C ASP A 54 28.65 12.39 1.94
N ALA A 55 29.44 13.39 2.30
CA ALA A 55 29.02 14.79 2.29
C ALA A 55 28.75 15.36 0.87
N SER A 56 29.16 14.65 -0.18
CA SER A 56 28.88 15.04 -1.58
C SER A 56 27.44 14.74 -2.00
N THR A 57 26.79 13.77 -1.36
CA THR A 57 25.47 13.27 -1.77
C THR A 57 24.35 13.90 -0.95
N ILE A 58 24.65 14.40 0.26
CA ILE A 58 23.66 14.92 1.21
C ILE A 58 23.90 16.40 1.50
N GLU A 59 22.89 17.23 1.26
CA GLU A 59 22.91 18.64 1.64
C GLU A 59 21.88 18.96 2.72
N TYR A 60 22.35 19.56 3.82
CA TYR A 60 21.54 19.94 4.97
C TYR A 60 20.83 21.29 4.72
N LEU A 61 19.50 21.28 4.70
CA LEU A 61 18.68 22.45 4.43
C LEU A 61 18.36 23.23 5.71
N CYS A 62 17.80 22.57 6.72
CA CYS A 62 17.38 23.22 7.96
C CYS A 62 17.40 22.26 9.16
N ALA A 63 17.68 22.83 10.34
CA ALA A 63 17.57 22.12 11.62
C ALA A 63 16.13 21.69 11.89
N PRO A 64 15.91 20.59 12.64
CA PRO A 64 14.57 20.18 13.05
C PRO A 64 13.88 21.34 13.76
N SER A 65 12.77 21.82 13.19
CA SER A 65 11.87 22.70 13.90
C SER A 65 11.39 21.94 15.13
N GLN A 66 11.77 22.40 16.33
CA GLN A 66 11.41 21.76 17.60
C GLN A 66 9.90 21.55 17.79
N ARG A 67 9.07 22.16 16.93
CA ARG A 67 7.62 22.00 16.96
C ARG A 67 7.12 20.67 16.40
N GLU A 68 7.92 19.96 15.61
CA GLU A 68 7.46 18.74 14.94
C GLU A 68 7.83 17.46 15.69
N THR A 69 8.90 17.49 16.48
CA THR A 69 9.32 16.34 17.30
C THR A 69 8.31 15.97 18.40
N LEU A 70 7.41 16.90 18.77
CA LEU A 70 6.36 16.64 19.76
C LEU A 70 5.09 16.03 19.17
N LEU A 71 4.97 15.93 17.84
CA LEU A 71 3.76 15.43 17.16
C LEU A 71 3.97 14.11 16.43
N ILE A 72 5.17 13.54 16.43
CA ILE A 72 5.38 12.15 16.00
C ILE A 72 5.11 11.28 17.23
N PRO A 73 3.93 10.66 17.38
CA PRO A 73 3.77 9.63 18.39
C PRO A 73 4.84 8.59 18.09
N SER A 74 5.70 8.34 19.06
CA SER A 74 6.61 7.20 19.02
C SER A 74 5.76 5.94 18.90
N VAL A 75 5.48 5.50 17.68
CA VAL A 75 4.88 4.19 17.36
C VAL A 75 6.00 3.14 17.45
N GLN A 76 6.82 3.23 18.49
CA GLN A 76 7.83 2.24 18.81
C GLN A 76 7.31 1.46 20.01
N ASN A 77 6.79 0.27 19.70
CA ASN A 77 6.57 -0.84 20.61
C ASN A 77 5.56 -0.63 21.76
N GLN A 78 4.27 -0.53 21.41
CA GLN A 78 3.20 -0.88 22.35
C GLN A 78 2.16 -1.82 21.73
N TRP A 79 2.64 -2.98 21.26
CA TRP A 79 1.81 -4.20 21.19
C TRP A 79 1.98 -4.99 22.49
N SER A 80 1.64 -4.35 23.60
CA SER A 80 1.40 -5.03 24.87
C SER A 80 0.18 -4.38 25.49
N ALA A 81 -0.90 -5.17 25.40
CA ALA A 81 -2.17 -5.07 26.09
C ALA A 81 -2.26 -4.00 27.19
N GLU A 82 -3.12 -3.00 27.00
CA GLU A 82 -4.25 -2.71 27.89
C GLU A 82 -5.15 -1.60 27.31
N PRO A 83 -6.49 -1.73 27.38
CA PRO A 83 -7.42 -0.70 26.91
C PRO A 83 -7.49 0.47 27.92
N PRO A 84 -7.37 1.75 27.51
CA PRO A 84 -7.61 2.85 28.42
C PRO A 84 -9.12 3.06 28.68
N PRO A 85 -9.54 3.36 29.92
CA PRO A 85 -10.91 3.68 30.23
C PRO A 85 -11.31 5.05 29.67
N SER A 86 -12.48 5.05 29.04
CA SER A 86 -13.27 6.21 28.63
C SER A 86 -13.20 7.35 29.64
N THR A 87 -12.63 8.50 29.25
CA THR A 87 -12.79 9.76 29.98
C THR A 87 -13.12 10.85 28.98
N GLY A 88 -14.39 11.29 29.02
CA GLY A 88 -14.92 12.35 28.19
C GLY A 88 -14.26 13.70 28.49
N GLY A 89 -13.88 14.40 27.41
CA GLY A 89 -13.49 15.79 27.44
C GLY A 89 -13.91 16.44 26.12
N GLN A 90 -14.93 17.30 26.19
CA GLN A 90 -15.37 18.16 25.09
C GLN A 90 -14.22 19.04 24.60
N PRO A 91 -13.92 19.11 23.29
CA PRO A 91 -13.34 20.30 22.70
C PRO A 91 -14.45 21.31 22.38
N SER A 92 -14.25 22.52 22.90
CA SER A 92 -14.98 23.74 22.58
C SER A 92 -15.00 24.03 21.08
N PRO A 93 -16.14 24.41 20.49
CA PRO A 93 -16.19 24.89 19.12
C PRO A 93 -15.57 26.29 19.06
N THR A 94 -14.43 26.41 18.38
CA THR A 94 -13.97 27.72 17.90
C THR A 94 -14.87 28.14 16.75
N PRO A 95 -15.47 29.34 16.78
CA PRO A 95 -16.19 29.91 15.66
C PRO A 95 -15.15 30.41 14.65
N TYR A 96 -14.78 29.56 13.70
CA TYR A 96 -14.20 30.01 12.45
C TYR A 96 -15.31 29.98 11.41
N ASP A 97 -15.88 31.17 11.21
CA ASP A 97 -16.41 31.61 9.93
C ASP A 97 -15.31 31.43 8.88
N ASP A 98 -15.48 30.47 7.99
CA ASP A 98 -14.90 30.54 6.64
C ASP A 98 -15.95 29.98 5.68
N GLU A 99 -16.82 30.91 5.29
CA GLU A 99 -17.59 30.86 4.06
C GLU A 99 -16.61 30.75 2.89
N PHE A 100 -16.27 29.53 2.48
CA PHE A 100 -15.78 29.27 1.14
C PHE A 100 -16.84 28.47 0.41
N GLU A 101 -17.91 29.19 0.04
CA GLU A 101 -18.79 28.79 -1.06
C GLU A 101 -18.03 28.96 -2.37
N ASP A 102 -17.19 27.99 -2.71
CA ASP A 102 -16.77 27.79 -4.10
C ASP A 102 -17.65 26.70 -4.70
N GLU A 103 -18.82 27.17 -5.14
CA GLU A 103 -19.40 26.96 -6.46
C GLU A 103 -18.47 26.25 -7.47
N LEU A 104 -18.34 24.92 -7.34
CA LEU A 104 -17.91 24.06 -8.43
C LEU A 104 -19.13 23.33 -8.98
N ASP A 105 -19.93 24.13 -9.69
CA ASP A 105 -20.91 23.67 -10.66
C ASP A 105 -20.22 22.82 -11.75
N ASP A 106 -20.75 21.62 -11.93
CA ASP A 106 -21.19 21.15 -13.24
C ASP A 106 -20.17 21.15 -14.39
N LEU A 107 -19.01 20.53 -14.17
CA LEU A 107 -18.24 19.98 -15.28
C LEU A 107 -18.77 18.59 -15.62
N GLU A 108 -19.74 18.58 -16.53
CA GLU A 108 -20.13 17.41 -17.30
C GLU A 108 -18.89 16.62 -17.78
N PRO A 109 -18.94 15.28 -17.81
CA PRO A 109 -17.88 14.48 -18.39
C PRO A 109 -17.84 14.71 -19.91
N VAL A 110 -17.06 15.69 -20.34
CA VAL A 110 -16.72 15.91 -21.75
C VAL A 110 -16.02 14.64 -22.24
N SER A 111 -16.75 13.89 -23.05
CA SER A 111 -16.28 12.76 -23.85
C SER A 111 -15.17 13.23 -24.81
N LYS A 112 -13.95 13.40 -24.28
CA LYS A 112 -12.74 13.61 -25.08
C LYS A 112 -12.23 12.26 -25.53
N LYS A 113 -12.77 11.87 -26.68
CA LYS A 113 -12.21 10.91 -27.64
C LYS A 113 -10.71 11.19 -27.81
N SER A 114 -9.90 10.43 -27.07
CA SER A 114 -8.45 10.40 -27.17
C SER A 114 -8.03 9.11 -27.87
N PRO A 115 -6.92 9.11 -28.60
CA PRO A 115 -6.58 8.08 -29.59
C PRO A 115 -6.23 6.78 -28.90
N THR A 116 -6.76 5.69 -29.45
CA THR A 116 -6.44 4.30 -29.14
C THR A 116 -4.91 4.10 -29.01
N PRO A 117 -4.37 3.85 -27.82
CA PRO A 117 -3.09 3.15 -27.71
C PRO A 117 -3.36 1.66 -27.96
N GLY A 118 -2.34 0.99 -28.49
CA GLY A 118 -2.39 -0.37 -29.00
C GLY A 118 -3.26 -1.33 -28.20
N ARG A 119 -4.21 -1.90 -28.92
CA ARG A 119 -4.83 -3.19 -28.68
C ARG A 119 -3.70 -4.23 -28.58
N TYR A 120 -3.14 -4.41 -27.38
CA TYR A 120 -2.49 -5.66 -27.03
C TYR A 120 -3.62 -6.66 -26.91
N ASN A 121 -3.64 -7.63 -27.84
CA ASN A 121 -4.49 -8.79 -27.69
C ASN A 121 -3.94 -9.55 -26.49
N GLU A 122 -4.67 -9.50 -25.37
CA GLU A 122 -4.61 -10.54 -24.34
C GLU A 122 -5.36 -11.77 -24.91
N ASP A 123 -4.76 -12.36 -25.93
CA ASP A 123 -4.96 -13.76 -26.30
C ASP A 123 -3.78 -14.53 -25.68
N ASP A 124 -4.04 -15.74 -25.20
CA ASP A 124 -3.08 -16.75 -24.72
C ASP A 124 -2.38 -16.46 -23.39
N ASP A 125 -2.94 -17.01 -22.30
CA ASP A 125 -2.34 -18.19 -21.66
C ASP A 125 -3.26 -18.65 -20.51
N GLU A 126 -4.38 -19.27 -20.88
CA GLU A 126 -5.01 -20.25 -19.98
C GLU A 126 -4.11 -21.49 -19.95
N GLU A 127 -3.11 -21.51 -19.07
CA GLU A 127 -2.53 -22.79 -18.63
C GLU A 127 -3.56 -23.50 -17.73
N GLU A 128 -4.53 -24.12 -18.39
CA GLU A 128 -5.34 -25.21 -17.88
C GLU A 128 -4.40 -26.39 -17.61
N GLY A 129 -3.87 -26.45 -16.39
CA GLY A 129 -3.11 -27.59 -15.87
C GLY A 129 -4.01 -28.81 -15.73
N GLY A 130 -4.22 -29.52 -16.84
CA GLY A 130 -4.81 -30.84 -16.86
C GLY A 130 -3.92 -31.86 -16.15
N GLU A 131 -4.29 -32.21 -14.93
CA GLU A 131 -3.92 -33.50 -14.33
C GLU A 131 -4.77 -34.60 -15.00
N GLU A 132 -4.33 -35.04 -16.18
CA GLU A 132 -4.79 -36.32 -16.75
C GLU A 132 -3.77 -37.42 -16.43
N GLY A 133 -4.31 -38.54 -15.95
CA GLY A 133 -3.55 -39.66 -15.41
C GLY A 133 -2.71 -40.40 -16.45
N GLU A 134 -1.54 -40.82 -16.01
CA GLU A 134 -0.79 -41.90 -16.63
C GLU A 134 -1.55 -43.23 -16.44
N GLU A 135 -2.34 -43.61 -17.44
CA GLU A 135 -2.77 -45.00 -17.60
C GLU A 135 -2.53 -45.47 -19.04
N ALA A 136 -1.58 -46.42 -19.15
CA ALA A 136 -1.47 -47.48 -20.14
C ALA A 136 -1.25 -47.15 -21.64
N ASP A 137 -0.08 -47.59 -22.12
CA ASP A 137 0.15 -48.33 -23.37
C ASP A 137 -0.73 -48.00 -24.58
N LYS A 138 -0.12 -47.36 -25.60
CA LYS A 138 -0.33 -47.72 -27.01
C LYS A 138 0.73 -47.12 -27.93
N GLU A 139 1.65 -47.98 -28.36
CA GLU A 139 2.42 -47.83 -29.60
C GLU A 139 1.49 -47.52 -30.77
N HIS A 140 1.54 -46.32 -31.36
CA HIS A 140 1.04 -46.07 -32.71
C HIS A 140 2.04 -45.20 -33.48
N ALA A 141 2.82 -45.89 -34.33
CA ALA A 141 3.60 -45.28 -35.39
C ALA A 141 2.69 -44.45 -36.31
N ARG A 142 2.95 -43.14 -36.41
CA ARG A 142 2.46 -42.31 -37.52
C ARG A 142 3.53 -41.32 -37.98
N ASP A 143 3.61 -41.24 -39.30
CA ASP A 143 4.64 -40.62 -40.13
C ASP A 143 4.94 -39.14 -39.86
N PRO A 144 6.18 -38.69 -40.11
CA PRO A 144 6.54 -37.26 -40.06
C PRO A 144 5.97 -36.49 -41.27
N PRO A 145 5.46 -35.26 -41.08
CA PRO A 145 4.96 -34.44 -42.18
C PRO A 145 6.10 -33.90 -43.05
N LYS A 146 5.93 -34.05 -44.37
CA LYS A 146 6.79 -33.50 -45.43
C LYS A 146 6.71 -31.97 -45.44
N LEU A 147 7.83 -31.31 -45.20
CA LEU A 147 8.01 -29.87 -45.49
C LEU A 147 8.26 -29.65 -47.00
N PRO A 148 7.62 -28.65 -47.63
CA PRO A 148 7.88 -28.31 -49.02
C PRO A 148 9.22 -27.56 -49.20
N ARG A 149 9.98 -28.06 -50.16
CA ARG A 149 11.16 -27.42 -50.78
C ARG A 149 10.75 -26.16 -51.56
N GLY A 150 11.56 -25.11 -51.45
CA GLY A 150 11.59 -23.93 -52.32
C GLY A 150 12.72 -22.99 -51.87
N VAL A 151 13.99 -23.26 -52.20
CA VAL A 151 14.76 -22.79 -53.38
C VAL A 151 14.81 -21.25 -53.50
N SER A 152 15.90 -20.65 -53.00
CA SER A 152 16.62 -19.55 -53.70
C SER A 152 17.98 -19.29 -53.05
N ASP A 153 18.99 -19.88 -53.68
CA ASP A 153 20.26 -19.29 -54.09
C ASP A 153 20.71 -17.97 -53.44
N ARG A 154 21.83 -18.04 -52.69
CA ARG A 154 23.04 -17.29 -53.03
C ARG A 154 24.29 -17.80 -52.29
N PRO A 155 25.41 -18.01 -53.00
CA PRO A 155 26.68 -18.42 -52.42
C PRO A 155 27.60 -17.20 -52.22
N VAL A 156 28.26 -17.08 -51.07
CA VAL A 156 29.62 -16.50 -51.03
C VAL A 156 30.49 -17.31 -50.09
N ASP A 157 31.52 -17.81 -50.73
CA ASP A 157 32.67 -18.56 -50.27
C ASP A 157 33.47 -17.80 -49.21
N THR A 158 33.81 -18.47 -48.11
CA THR A 158 35.10 -18.25 -47.44
C THR A 158 35.45 -19.49 -46.64
N SER A 159 35.97 -20.46 -47.38
CA SER A 159 36.98 -21.40 -46.89
C SER A 159 38.01 -20.68 -46.00
N VAL A 160 38.32 -21.25 -44.83
CA VAL A 160 39.69 -21.67 -44.45
C VAL A 160 39.72 -22.21 -43.00
N ARG A 161 40.16 -23.48 -42.92
CA ARG A 161 40.85 -24.17 -41.81
C ARG A 161 40.08 -24.68 -40.59
N ALA A 162 39.75 -25.98 -40.68
CA ALA A 162 39.82 -26.91 -39.56
C ALA A 162 41.27 -27.07 -39.05
N PRO A 163 41.44 -27.44 -37.77
CA PRO A 163 42.15 -28.69 -37.55
C PRO A 163 41.52 -29.62 -36.49
N ALA A 164 41.47 -30.89 -36.87
CA ALA A 164 41.77 -32.07 -36.06
C ALA A 164 41.03 -32.24 -34.72
N SER A 165 39.92 -32.99 -34.78
CA SER A 165 39.82 -34.33 -34.18
C SER A 165 40.85 -34.63 -33.08
N ARG A 166 40.45 -34.38 -31.83
CA ARG A 166 41.06 -35.02 -30.67
C ARG A 166 39.97 -35.75 -29.88
N SER A 167 39.96 -37.05 -30.11
CA SER A 167 39.73 -38.11 -29.12
C SER A 167 38.62 -37.84 -28.11
N SER A 168 37.44 -38.37 -28.44
CA SER A 168 36.35 -38.69 -27.51
C SER A 168 36.84 -39.72 -26.49
N ARG A 169 37.67 -39.28 -25.54
CA ARG A 169 37.96 -40.05 -24.34
C ARG A 169 36.74 -39.89 -23.46
N ALA A 170 35.81 -40.84 -23.58
CA ALA A 170 34.67 -40.99 -22.70
C ALA A 170 35.17 -41.15 -21.26
N VAL A 171 35.36 -40.02 -20.59
CA VAL A 171 35.53 -40.01 -19.14
C VAL A 171 34.12 -40.06 -18.59
N ASN A 172 33.65 -41.28 -18.39
CA ASN A 172 32.44 -41.61 -17.64
C ASN A 172 32.74 -41.30 -16.15
N VAL A 173 32.94 -40.01 -15.84
CA VAL A 173 33.15 -39.54 -14.47
C VAL A 173 31.79 -39.45 -13.83
N ASN A 174 31.41 -40.50 -13.10
CA ASN A 174 30.64 -40.43 -11.87
C ASN A 174 29.62 -39.29 -11.79
N ARG A 175 28.63 -39.29 -12.69
CA ARG A 175 27.43 -38.46 -12.61
C ARG A 175 26.48 -38.96 -11.50
N ALA A 176 26.98 -39.63 -10.47
CA ALA A 176 26.20 -40.34 -9.45
C ALA A 176 26.44 -39.82 -8.02
N ILE A 177 27.21 -38.74 -7.84
CA ILE A 177 27.43 -38.10 -6.52
C ILE A 177 26.74 -36.72 -6.43
N PHE A 178 26.16 -36.21 -7.53
CA PHE A 178 25.42 -34.94 -7.56
C PHE A 178 23.88 -35.08 -7.54
N PHE A 179 23.33 -36.30 -7.46
CA PHE A 179 21.87 -36.55 -7.51
C PHE A 179 21.30 -37.11 -6.21
N ARG A 180 21.90 -36.80 -5.05
CA ARG A 180 21.19 -36.98 -3.77
C ARG A 180 20.26 -35.82 -3.42
N ASP A 181 20.25 -34.77 -4.25
CA ASP A 181 19.47 -33.57 -3.97
C ASP A 181 18.23 -33.43 -4.87
N ASP A 182 17.89 -34.38 -5.73
CA ASP A 182 16.67 -34.28 -6.56
C ASP A 182 15.40 -34.35 -5.69
N GLU A 183 15.41 -35.25 -4.70
CA GLU A 183 14.36 -35.34 -3.69
C GLU A 183 14.32 -34.08 -2.81
N THR A 184 15.47 -33.58 -2.35
CA THR A 184 15.57 -32.34 -1.56
C THR A 184 15.10 -31.11 -2.33
N LEU A 185 15.38 -31.04 -3.64
CA LEU A 185 14.89 -29.96 -4.51
C LEU A 185 13.37 -30.03 -4.69
N SER A 186 12.83 -31.23 -4.88
CA SER A 186 11.38 -31.45 -4.95
C SER A 186 10.68 -31.04 -3.64
N GLU A 187 11.25 -31.42 -2.50
CA GLU A 187 10.77 -31.01 -1.17
C GLU A 187 10.80 -29.49 -0.99
N MET A 188 11.92 -28.84 -1.33
CA MET A 188 12.06 -27.39 -1.21
C MET A 188 11.10 -26.66 -2.15
N LYS A 189 10.90 -27.15 -3.36
CA LYS A 189 9.93 -26.61 -4.32
C LYS A 189 8.51 -26.72 -3.78
N MET A 190 8.12 -27.88 -3.26
CA MET A 190 6.82 -28.06 -2.63
C MET A 190 6.64 -27.17 -1.39
N ALA A 191 7.68 -27.01 -0.57
CA ALA A 191 7.64 -26.12 0.59
C ALA A 191 7.40 -24.67 0.17
N LEU A 192 8.17 -24.16 -0.80
CA LEU A 192 7.99 -22.81 -1.35
C LEU A 192 6.62 -22.62 -1.99
N GLN A 193 6.09 -23.63 -2.68
CA GLN A 193 4.74 -23.58 -3.26
C GLN A 193 3.66 -23.51 -2.17
N ARG A 194 3.79 -24.26 -1.08
CA ARG A 194 2.86 -24.18 0.06
C ARG A 194 2.90 -22.82 0.73
N GLU A 195 4.10 -22.27 0.96
CA GLU A 195 4.26 -20.93 1.53
C GLU A 195 3.68 -19.86 0.61
N LYS A 196 3.93 -19.95 -0.70
CA LYS A 196 3.32 -19.06 -1.70
C LYS A 196 1.79 -19.13 -1.65
N ALA A 197 1.21 -20.32 -1.56
CA ALA A 197 -0.24 -20.50 -1.44
C ALA A 197 -0.77 -19.89 -0.13
N ALA A 198 -0.10 -20.14 0.99
CA ALA A 198 -0.48 -19.59 2.30
C ALA A 198 -0.44 -18.05 2.32
N LEU A 199 0.62 -17.44 1.76
CA LEU A 199 0.72 -15.98 1.64
C LEU A 199 -0.36 -15.41 0.73
N LYS A 200 -0.69 -16.10 -0.37
CA LYS A 200 -1.79 -15.72 -1.26
C LYS A 200 -3.14 -15.73 -0.52
N ASP A 201 -3.39 -16.75 0.30
CA ASP A 201 -4.60 -16.84 1.11
C ASP A 201 -4.67 -15.74 2.19
N GLN A 202 -3.53 -15.40 2.80
CA GLN A 202 -3.44 -14.27 3.73
C GLN A 202 -3.75 -12.95 3.04
N LEU A 203 -3.18 -12.71 1.85
CA LEU A 203 -3.46 -11.50 1.06
C LEU A 203 -4.95 -11.40 0.73
N ASN A 204 -5.56 -12.49 0.25
CA ASN A 204 -6.99 -12.55 -0.03
C ASN A 204 -7.86 -12.29 1.22
N THR A 205 -7.42 -12.79 2.38
CA THR A 205 -8.12 -12.58 3.65
C THR A 205 -8.05 -11.11 4.07
N LEU A 206 -6.86 -10.50 4.03
CA LEU A 206 -6.68 -9.09 4.37
C LEU A 206 -7.44 -8.18 3.40
N LYS A 207 -7.43 -8.49 2.10
CA LYS A 207 -8.20 -7.75 1.09
C LYS A 207 -9.69 -7.75 1.43
N ARG A 208 -10.26 -8.90 1.78
CA ARG A 208 -11.66 -9.02 2.21
C ARG A 208 -11.95 -8.19 3.46
N GLN A 209 -11.03 -8.17 4.43
CA GLN A 209 -11.19 -7.36 5.65
C GLN A 209 -11.18 -5.86 5.34
N VAL A 210 -10.32 -5.41 4.43
CA VAL A 210 -10.29 -4.00 4.00
C VAL A 210 -11.61 -3.62 3.33
N GLU A 211 -12.12 -4.44 2.42
CA GLU A 211 -13.42 -4.21 1.75
C GLU A 211 -14.58 -4.17 2.76
N GLU A 212 -14.60 -5.08 3.74
CA GLU A 212 -15.62 -5.09 4.80
C GLU A 212 -15.56 -3.81 5.67
N LYS A 213 -14.35 -3.37 6.03
CA LYS A 213 -14.16 -2.15 6.83
C LYS A 213 -14.50 -0.89 6.06
N GLU A 214 -14.21 -0.85 4.76
CA GLU A 214 -14.63 0.23 3.88
C GLU A 214 -16.16 0.30 3.79
N LEU A 215 -16.83 -0.84 3.63
CA LEU A 215 -18.29 -0.91 3.64
C LEU A 215 -18.87 -0.41 4.98
N GLN A 216 -18.30 -0.86 6.11
CA GLN A 216 -18.71 -0.41 7.45
C GLN A 216 -18.54 1.10 7.63
N SER A 217 -17.40 1.65 7.21
CA SER A 217 -17.13 3.09 7.22
C SER A 217 -18.14 3.86 6.36
N SER A 218 -18.45 3.35 5.16
CA SER A 218 -19.44 3.96 4.27
C SER A 218 -20.84 4.01 4.89
N ALA A 219 -21.24 2.97 5.62
CA ALA A 219 -22.53 2.91 6.31
C ALA A 219 -22.60 3.95 7.44
N LEU A 220 -21.58 4.02 8.31
CA LEU A 220 -21.52 5.02 9.38
C LEU A 220 -21.52 6.46 8.84
N ARG A 221 -20.83 6.71 7.71
CA ARG A 221 -20.86 8.02 7.04
C ARG A 221 -22.25 8.38 6.50
N ARG A 222 -23.07 7.41 6.08
CA ARG A 222 -24.47 7.66 5.70
C ARG A 222 -25.30 8.00 6.94
N GLU A 223 -25.20 7.21 8.00
CA GLU A 223 -25.92 7.46 9.25
C GLU A 223 -25.61 8.84 9.86
N LEU A 224 -24.34 9.26 9.83
CA LEU A 224 -23.95 10.60 10.29
C LEU A 224 -24.56 11.71 9.43
N ARG A 225 -24.63 11.52 8.11
CA ARG A 225 -25.30 12.49 7.22
C ARG A 225 -26.80 12.56 7.49
N ASP A 226 -27.44 11.42 7.71
CA ASP A 226 -28.87 11.35 8.01
C ASP A 226 -29.21 12.00 9.36
N LEU A 227 -28.41 11.72 10.40
CA LEU A 227 -28.54 12.37 11.72
C LEU A 227 -28.30 13.88 11.63
N LYS A 228 -27.30 14.31 10.86
CA LYS A 228 -27.04 15.73 10.63
C LYS A 228 -28.23 16.41 9.95
N ALA A 229 -28.81 15.79 8.92
CA ALA A 229 -30.00 16.31 8.25
C ALA A 229 -31.20 16.39 9.20
N HIS A 230 -31.42 15.35 10.02
CA HIS A 230 -32.48 15.32 11.02
C HIS A 230 -32.31 16.43 12.07
N PHE A 231 -31.09 16.66 12.55
CA PHE A 231 -30.79 17.73 13.49
C PHE A 231 -31.09 19.11 12.89
N THR A 232 -30.69 19.36 11.65
CA THR A 232 -31.00 20.62 10.95
C THR A 232 -32.51 20.85 10.84
N LEU A 233 -33.28 19.84 10.43
CA LEU A 233 -34.75 19.93 10.35
C LEU A 233 -35.40 20.18 11.73
N ALA A 234 -34.90 19.51 12.78
CA ALA A 234 -35.39 19.72 14.15
C ALA A 234 -35.08 21.15 14.66
N SER A 235 -33.91 21.70 14.33
CA SER A 235 -33.53 23.08 14.69
C SER A 235 -34.45 24.12 14.02
N MET A 236 -34.78 23.92 12.75
CA MET A 236 -35.68 24.80 12.00
C MET A 236 -37.12 24.78 12.55
N THR A 237 -37.60 23.63 13.03
CA THR A 237 -38.94 23.54 13.63
C THR A 237 -38.99 24.08 15.07
N SER A 238 -37.89 24.00 15.83
CA SER A 238 -37.82 24.49 17.21
C SER A 238 -37.78 26.02 17.31
N THR A 239 -37.10 26.69 16.39
CA THR A 239 -36.92 28.16 16.43
C THR A 239 -38.13 28.95 15.96
N GLY A 240 -39.08 28.34 15.25
CA GLY A 240 -40.30 29.00 14.75
C GLY A 240 -41.44 29.15 15.75
N ALA A 241 -41.36 28.56 16.96
CA ALA A 241 -42.51 28.45 17.86
C ALA A 241 -42.58 29.50 18.99
N LEU A 242 -41.59 30.38 19.14
CA LEU A 242 -41.53 31.35 20.25
C LEU A 242 -41.75 32.80 19.79
N SER A 243 -42.87 33.05 19.13
CA SER A 243 -43.48 34.39 19.08
C SER A 243 -45.00 34.27 19.16
N LEU A 244 -45.50 33.63 20.21
CA LEU A 244 -46.88 33.82 20.64
C LEU A 244 -46.88 34.74 21.87
N PRO A 245 -47.62 35.86 21.83
CA PRO A 245 -47.71 36.77 22.97
C PRO A 245 -48.33 36.01 24.15
N LEU A 246 -47.55 35.90 25.23
CA LEU A 246 -48.00 35.39 26.53
C LEU A 246 -49.15 36.25 27.06
N THR A 247 -50.40 35.89 26.74
CA THR A 247 -51.55 36.37 27.51
C THR A 247 -51.56 35.60 28.83
N ALA A 248 -51.03 36.24 29.87
CA ALA A 248 -50.98 35.74 31.23
C ALA A 248 -52.38 35.37 31.74
N LYS A 249 -52.65 34.07 31.88
CA LYS A 249 -53.70 33.55 32.77
C LYS A 249 -53.02 32.89 33.95
N SER A 250 -52.95 33.64 35.04
CA SER A 250 -52.71 33.18 36.40
C SER A 250 -53.64 32.00 36.71
N MET A 251 -53.10 30.78 36.73
CA MET A 251 -53.72 29.66 37.41
C MET A 251 -52.76 29.11 38.46
N THR A 252 -53.07 29.50 39.69
CA THR A 252 -52.57 28.98 40.95
C THR A 252 -52.67 27.45 40.96
N LEU A 253 -51.54 26.77 40.97
CA LEU A 253 -51.49 25.32 41.21
C LEU A 253 -51.27 25.05 42.71
N PRO A 254 -51.98 24.06 43.29
CA PRO A 254 -51.86 23.73 44.69
C PRO A 254 -50.53 23.03 44.99
N ARG A 255 -49.91 23.53 46.07
CA ARG A 255 -48.74 23.01 46.75
C ARG A 255 -48.95 21.53 47.10
N ARG A 256 -48.22 20.63 46.43
CA ARG A 256 -48.15 19.21 46.82
C ARG A 256 -47.08 19.06 47.89
N ASP A 257 -47.51 18.71 49.10
CA ASP A 257 -46.64 18.32 50.20
C ASP A 257 -45.91 17.03 49.83
N PHE A 258 -44.58 17.08 49.91
CA PHE A 258 -43.71 15.91 49.77
C PHE A 258 -43.65 15.19 51.12
N GLU A 259 -44.44 14.13 51.26
CA GLU A 259 -44.27 13.18 52.35
C GLU A 259 -42.99 12.36 52.16
N SER A 260 -42.15 12.44 53.18
CA SER A 260 -40.84 11.81 53.30
C SER A 260 -40.99 10.33 53.66
N CYS A 261 -40.87 9.42 52.69
CA CYS A 261 -40.67 8.01 52.98
C CYS A 261 -39.18 7.73 53.27
N LYS A 262 -38.89 7.56 54.56
CA LYS A 262 -37.70 6.87 55.07
C LYS A 262 -37.77 5.41 54.63
N PHE A 263 -36.72 4.90 54.00
CA PHE A 263 -36.50 3.46 53.89
C PHE A 263 -35.28 3.10 54.74
N SER A 264 -35.49 2.10 55.59
CA SER A 264 -34.56 1.56 56.58
C SER A 264 -33.95 0.26 56.10
#